data_AF-A0A7C4R9N6-F1
#
_entry.id   AF-A0A7C4R9N6-F1
#
_cell.length_a   1.000
_cell.length_b   1.000
_cell.length_c   1.000
_cell.angle_alpha   90.00
_cell.angle_beta   90.00
_cell.angle_gamma   90.00
#
_symmetry.space_group_name_H-M   'P 1'
#
loop_
_entity.id
_entity.type
_entity.pdbx_description
1 polymer ?
#
loop_
_entity_poly.entity_id
_entity_poly.type
_entity_poly.pdbx_seq_one_letter_code
_entity_poly.pdbx_strand_id
1 'polypeptide(L)'
;YLWDILRKIYGQKIYLHEGPTPDLYKKEDSDKSLWDLVYYGRNTDIILRELYSGYKITRRYSKRIITSEDSELYRNVLNVFIDIASEYIDTHIARTKNIVTAIIFKSNMNLCKEVNKFSIKIREECINYFDNFYRDHGINPGSIADLVAFMISIRNLVMLEVHVIDNT
;
A
#
# COMPACT_ATOMS: atom_id res chain seq x y z
N TYR A 1 -22.89 -13.43 8.06
CA TYR A 1 -22.60 -14.51 7.09
C TYR A 1 -21.42 -14.19 6.17
N LEU A 2 -21.50 -13.31 5.16
CA LEU A 2 -20.35 -12.96 4.30
C LEU A 2 -19.17 -12.39 5.11
N TRP A 3 -19.45 -11.57 6.12
CA TRP A 3 -18.46 -10.94 6.99
C TRP A 3 -17.71 -11.91 7.91
N ASP A 4 -18.40 -12.93 8.42
CA ASP A 4 -17.79 -13.98 9.24
C ASP A 4 -16.86 -14.86 8.41
N ILE A 5 -17.23 -15.10 7.15
CA ILE A 5 -16.40 -15.79 6.16
C ILE A 5 -15.16 -14.95 5.84
N LEU A 6 -15.32 -13.66 5.59
CA LEU A 6 -14.21 -12.75 5.32
C LEU A 6 -13.24 -12.64 6.51
N ARG A 7 -13.74 -12.57 7.75
CA ARG A 7 -12.91 -12.63 8.97
C ARG A 7 -12.20 -13.97 9.15
N LYS A 8 -12.84 -15.09 8.80
CA LYS A 8 -12.22 -16.43 8.82
C LYS A 8 -11.12 -16.59 7.78
N ILE A 9 -11.29 -16.04 6.57
CA ILE A 9 -10.34 -16.19 5.47
C ILE A 9 -9.15 -15.21 5.59
N TYR A 10 -9.40 -13.96 5.98
CA TYR A 10 -8.38 -12.89 5.98
C TYR A 10 -7.91 -12.48 7.40
N GLY A 11 -8.45 -13.10 8.45
CA GLY A 11 -8.14 -12.81 9.86
C GLY A 11 -8.71 -11.48 10.36
N GLN A 12 -8.21 -11.00 11.52
CA GLN A 12 -8.54 -9.69 12.11
C GLN A 12 -8.15 -8.47 11.22
N LYS A 13 -7.53 -8.68 10.06
CA LYS A 13 -7.05 -7.61 9.17
C LYS A 13 -8.16 -6.91 8.37
N ILE A 14 -9.40 -7.37 8.47
CA ILE A 14 -10.58 -6.64 7.97
C ILE A 14 -11.14 -5.84 9.14
N TYR A 15 -10.60 -4.64 9.31
CA TYR A 15 -11.05 -3.68 10.29
C TYR A 15 -12.27 -2.94 9.75
N LEU A 16 -13.43 -3.19 10.36
CA LEU A 16 -14.66 -2.44 10.12
C LEU A 16 -14.67 -1.24 11.08
N HIS A 17 -15.01 -0.06 10.57
CA HIS A 17 -15.27 1.10 11.41
C HIS A 17 -16.59 0.90 12.16
N GLU A 18 -16.60 1.13 13.47
CA GLU A 18 -17.78 1.55 14.22
C GLU A 18 -17.56 3.01 14.62
N GLY A 19 -18.39 3.93 14.11
CA GLY A 19 -18.32 5.39 14.37
C GLY A 19 -18.02 6.26 13.13
N PRO A 20 -18.13 7.59 13.23
CA PRO A 20 -17.77 8.50 12.15
C PRO A 20 -16.27 8.85 12.18
N THR A 21 -15.61 8.77 11.03
CA THR A 21 -14.32 9.45 10.80
C THR A 21 -14.60 10.94 10.64
N PRO A 22 -13.90 11.85 11.35
CA PRO A 22 -14.19 13.28 11.29
C PRO A 22 -13.92 13.84 9.89
N ASP A 23 -14.79 14.75 9.45
CA ASP A 23 -14.66 15.48 8.20
C ASP A 23 -14.16 16.90 8.50
N LEU A 24 -12.87 17.13 8.29
CA LEU A 24 -12.22 18.41 8.61
C LEU A 24 -12.78 19.62 7.83
N TYR A 25 -13.62 19.38 6.82
CA TYR A 25 -14.29 20.43 6.06
C TYR A 25 -15.70 20.74 6.59
N LYS A 26 -16.25 19.90 7.49
CA LYS A 26 -17.55 20.15 8.13
C LYS A 26 -17.37 21.04 9.35
N LYS A 27 -18.23 22.05 9.46
CA LYS A 27 -18.28 22.97 10.59
C LYS A 27 -18.52 22.24 11.93
N GLU A 28 -19.24 21.12 11.88
CA GLU A 28 -19.54 20.24 13.02
C GLU A 28 -18.29 19.56 13.61
N ASP A 29 -17.23 19.41 12.82
CA ASP A 29 -15.96 18.79 13.21
C ASP A 29 -14.82 19.82 13.30
N SER A 30 -15.13 21.11 13.39
CA SER A 30 -14.13 22.20 13.38
C SER A 30 -13.19 22.23 14.60
N ASP A 31 -13.51 21.49 15.66
CA ASP A 31 -12.65 21.25 16.82
C ASP A 31 -11.68 20.06 16.62
N LYS A 32 -11.83 19.30 15.53
CA LYS A 32 -11.02 18.11 15.25
C LYS A 32 -9.73 18.48 14.53
N SER A 33 -8.65 17.86 14.96
CA SER A 33 -7.33 17.98 14.37
C SER A 33 -7.09 16.93 13.27
N LEU A 34 -6.03 17.12 12.49
CA LEU A 34 -5.52 16.07 11.59
C LEU A 34 -5.18 14.78 12.36
N TRP A 35 -4.73 14.90 13.61
CA TRP A 35 -4.42 13.74 14.42
C TRP A 35 -5.68 12.97 14.82
N ASP A 36 -6.82 13.64 15.02
CA ASP A 36 -8.10 12.98 15.24
C ASP A 36 -8.52 12.19 14.00
N LEU A 37 -8.36 12.75 12.80
CA LEU A 37 -8.59 12.03 11.54
C LEU A 37 -7.72 10.77 11.46
N VAL A 38 -6.42 10.89 11.74
CA VAL A 38 -5.48 9.76 11.77
C VAL A 38 -5.92 8.73 12.81
N TYR A 39 -6.26 9.16 14.02
CA TYR A 39 -6.71 8.30 15.10
C TYR A 39 -7.94 7.51 14.66
N TYR A 40 -9.05 8.16 14.29
CA TYR A 40 -10.29 7.43 13.98
C TYR A 40 -10.19 6.61 12.68
N GLY A 41 -9.48 7.11 11.67
CA GLY A 41 -9.37 6.46 10.36
C GLY A 41 -8.31 5.35 10.26
N ARG A 42 -7.40 5.20 11.23
CA ARG A 42 -6.29 4.20 11.20
C ARG A 42 -6.72 2.74 11.00
N ASN A 43 -7.97 2.42 11.32
CA ASN A 43 -8.48 1.06 11.22
C ASN A 43 -8.89 0.75 9.78
N THR A 44 -9.43 1.73 9.05
CA THR A 44 -10.00 1.52 7.72
C THR A 44 -9.14 2.03 6.57
N ASP A 45 -8.18 2.92 6.85
CA ASP A 45 -7.28 3.47 5.84
C ASP A 45 -5.81 3.05 6.11
N ILE A 46 -5.15 2.50 5.09
CA ILE A 46 -3.78 2.00 5.21
C ILE A 46 -2.75 3.12 5.42
N ILE A 47 -2.98 4.30 4.84
CA ILE A 47 -2.11 5.47 5.00
C ILE A 47 -2.26 6.03 6.40
N LEU A 48 -3.50 6.19 6.89
CA LEU A 48 -3.73 6.65 8.27
C LEU A 48 -3.18 5.67 9.30
N ARG A 49 -3.29 4.36 9.03
CA ARG A 49 -2.64 3.33 9.86
C ARG A 49 -1.12 3.47 9.87
N GLU A 50 -0.54 3.74 8.71
CA GLU A 50 0.89 3.91 8.57
C GLU A 50 1.39 5.12 9.38
N LEU A 51 0.70 6.27 9.27
CA LEU A 51 0.97 7.46 10.08
C LEU A 51 0.84 7.18 11.58
N TYR A 52 -0.29 6.59 12.00
CA TYR A 52 -0.55 6.29 13.41
C TYR A 52 0.50 5.33 14.01
N SER A 53 0.96 4.35 13.23
CA SER A 53 1.87 3.31 13.70
C SER A 53 3.35 3.68 13.63
N GLY A 54 3.70 4.90 13.22
CA GLY A 54 5.08 5.35 13.10
C GLY A 54 5.80 4.78 11.88
N TYR A 55 5.09 4.61 10.77
CA TYR A 55 5.58 4.16 9.47
C TYR A 55 6.11 2.72 9.45
N LYS A 56 5.37 1.76 10.01
CA LYS A 56 5.83 0.36 10.12
C LYS A 56 6.01 -0.34 8.78
N ILE A 57 5.10 -0.15 7.82
CA ILE A 57 5.20 -0.79 6.49
C ILE A 57 6.41 -0.21 5.75
N THR A 58 6.52 1.11 5.75
CA THR A 58 7.63 1.87 5.16
C THR A 58 8.96 1.40 5.74
N ARG A 59 9.13 1.36 7.07
CA ARG A 59 10.36 0.88 7.70
C ARG A 59 10.71 -0.56 7.31
N ARG A 60 9.70 -1.42 7.12
CA ARG A 60 9.91 -2.82 6.74
C ARG A 60 10.45 -2.97 5.32
N TYR A 61 9.97 -2.17 4.37
CA TYR A 61 10.32 -2.33 2.95
C TYR A 61 11.31 -1.29 2.40
N SER A 62 11.46 -0.13 3.06
CA SER A 62 12.24 1.00 2.55
C SER A 62 13.70 0.67 2.35
N LYS A 63 14.30 -0.19 3.20
CA LYS A 63 15.70 -0.59 3.06
C LYS A 63 16.01 -1.12 1.67
N ARG A 64 15.11 -1.92 1.08
CA ARG A 64 15.29 -2.48 -0.26
C ARG A 64 15.35 -1.40 -1.34
N ILE A 65 14.54 -0.36 -1.21
CA ILE A 65 14.53 0.78 -2.15
C ILE A 65 15.74 1.67 -1.91
N ILE A 66 16.03 2.02 -0.66
CA ILE A 66 17.15 2.90 -0.27
C ILE A 66 18.49 2.35 -0.74
N THR A 67 18.73 1.05 -0.59
CA THR A 67 19.99 0.41 -0.98
C THR A 67 20.01 -0.07 -2.43
N SER A 68 18.99 0.25 -3.23
CA SER A 68 18.97 -0.12 -4.65
C SER A 68 19.91 0.77 -5.45
N GLU A 69 20.77 0.16 -6.25
CA GLU A 69 21.43 0.84 -7.36
C GLU A 69 20.40 1.32 -8.39
N ASP A 70 20.73 2.38 -9.14
CA ASP A 70 19.82 2.97 -10.13
C ASP A 70 19.40 1.95 -11.20
N SER A 71 20.31 1.04 -11.59
CA SER A 71 20.07 -0.03 -12.56
C SER A 71 19.01 -1.05 -12.09
N GLU A 72 18.86 -1.23 -10.77
CA GLU A 72 17.91 -2.18 -10.18
C GLU A 72 16.66 -1.52 -9.58
N LEU A 73 16.64 -0.19 -9.49
CA LEU A 73 15.64 0.57 -8.76
C LEU A 73 14.22 0.22 -9.21
N TYR A 74 13.97 0.23 -10.53
CA TYR A 74 12.66 -0.12 -11.09
C TYR A 74 12.19 -1.51 -10.64
N ARG A 75 13.06 -2.51 -10.73
CA ARG A 75 12.76 -3.88 -10.33
C ARG A 75 12.47 -3.98 -8.84
N ASN A 76 13.24 -3.28 -8.01
CA ASN A 76 13.04 -3.30 -6.56
C ASN A 76 11.77 -2.54 -6.14
N VAL A 77 11.44 -1.42 -6.79
CA VAL A 77 10.17 -0.71 -6.62
C VAL A 77 8.99 -1.62 -6.98
N LEU A 78 9.02 -2.28 -8.14
CA LEU A 78 7.98 -3.22 -8.55
C LEU A 78 7.83 -4.37 -7.55
N ASN A 79 8.95 -4.94 -7.09
CA ASN A 79 8.91 -6.03 -6.13
C ASN A 79 8.33 -5.60 -4.77
N VAL A 80 8.70 -4.42 -4.26
CA VAL A 80 8.13 -3.86 -3.04
C VAL A 80 6.64 -3.59 -3.20
N PHE A 81 6.22 -3.05 -4.34
CA PHE A 81 4.81 -2.83 -4.64
C PHE A 81 4.03 -4.15 -4.55
N ILE A 82 4.48 -5.20 -5.26
CA ILE A 82 3.82 -6.53 -5.23
C ILE A 82 3.83 -7.14 -3.82
N ASP A 83 4.93 -6.99 -3.07
CA ASP A 83 5.02 -7.49 -1.70
C ASP A 83 3.97 -6.85 -0.80
N ILE A 84 3.86 -5.52 -0.80
CA ILE A 84 2.86 -4.80 -0.01
C ILE A 84 1.46 -5.17 -0.48
N ALA A 85 1.22 -5.18 -1.79
CA ALA A 85 -0.07 -5.48 -2.38
C ALA A 85 -0.58 -6.90 -2.13
N SER A 86 0.32 -7.87 -1.93
CA SER A 86 -0.04 -9.23 -1.55
C SER A 86 -0.48 -9.35 -0.07
N GLU A 87 0.01 -8.45 0.79
CA GLU A 87 -0.13 -8.52 2.24
C GLU A 87 -1.25 -7.62 2.78
N TYR A 88 -1.56 -6.53 2.09
CA TYR A 88 -2.49 -5.49 2.55
C TYR A 88 -3.58 -5.20 1.52
N ILE A 89 -4.76 -4.81 2.01
CA ILE A 89 -5.88 -4.36 1.18
C ILE A 89 -5.64 -2.90 0.81
N ASP A 90 -5.75 -2.58 -0.48
CA ASP A 90 -5.69 -1.20 -0.96
C ASP A 90 -6.99 -0.46 -0.62
N THR A 91 -6.87 0.62 0.16
CA THR A 91 -8.05 1.34 0.66
C THR A 91 -8.61 2.31 -0.37
N HIS A 92 -7.84 2.71 -1.39
CA HIS A 92 -8.34 3.45 -2.53
C HIS A 92 -9.25 2.57 -3.42
N ILE A 93 -8.84 1.33 -3.72
CA ILE A 93 -9.71 0.37 -4.43
C ILE A 93 -10.97 0.09 -3.62
N ALA A 94 -10.84 -0.13 -2.31
CA ALA A 94 -11.99 -0.42 -1.45
C ALA A 94 -13.03 0.72 -1.47
N ARG A 95 -12.57 1.98 -1.49
CA ARG A 95 -13.41 3.19 -1.55
C ARG A 95 -14.03 3.43 -2.92
N THR A 96 -13.26 3.28 -4.00
CA THR A 96 -13.68 3.65 -5.36
C THR A 96 -14.44 2.54 -6.08
N LYS A 97 -14.25 1.27 -5.69
CA LYS A 97 -14.92 0.11 -6.28
C LYS A 97 -15.77 -0.61 -5.25
N ASN A 98 -15.13 -1.37 -4.35
CA ASN A 98 -15.71 -2.05 -3.20
C ASN A 98 -14.63 -2.92 -2.52
N ILE A 99 -14.90 -3.34 -1.28
CA ILE A 99 -13.99 -4.19 -0.50
C ILE A 99 -13.70 -5.54 -1.16
N VAL A 100 -14.66 -6.14 -1.86
CA VAL A 100 -14.49 -7.44 -2.53
C VAL A 100 -13.46 -7.33 -3.66
N THR A 101 -13.53 -6.26 -4.45
CA THR A 101 -12.58 -5.97 -5.53
C THR A 101 -11.16 -5.77 -4.97
N ALA A 102 -11.04 -5.04 -3.85
CA ALA A 102 -9.74 -4.83 -3.20
C ALA A 102 -9.14 -6.14 -2.65
N ILE A 103 -9.98 -7.05 -2.16
CA ILE A 103 -9.58 -8.38 -1.70
C ILE A 103 -9.13 -9.28 -2.86
N ILE A 104 -9.85 -9.24 -4.00
CA ILE A 104 -9.47 -9.95 -5.22
C ILE A 104 -8.13 -9.44 -5.72
N PHE A 105 -7.95 -8.11 -5.78
CA PHE A 105 -6.68 -7.49 -6.14
C PHE A 105 -5.52 -8.01 -5.29
N LYS A 106 -5.66 -7.98 -3.96
CA LYS A 106 -4.65 -8.51 -3.03
C LYS A 106 -4.33 -9.99 -3.31
N SER A 107 -5.35 -10.81 -3.55
CA SER A 107 -5.18 -12.24 -3.85
C SER A 107 -4.43 -12.48 -5.15
N ASN A 108 -4.72 -11.70 -6.20
CA ASN A 108 -4.04 -11.75 -7.48
C ASN A 108 -2.57 -11.31 -7.37
N MET A 109 -2.27 -10.28 -6.56
CA MET A 109 -0.89 -9.88 -6.28
C MET A 109 -0.13 -10.94 -5.48
N ASN A 110 -0.80 -11.62 -4.55
CA ASN A 110 -0.24 -12.78 -3.87
C ASN A 110 0.04 -13.94 -4.84
N LEU A 111 -0.83 -14.19 -5.82
CA LEU A 111 -0.58 -15.17 -6.88
C LEU A 111 0.68 -14.82 -7.66
N CYS A 112 0.82 -13.58 -8.15
CA CYS A 112 2.04 -13.19 -8.89
C CYS A 112 3.30 -13.25 -8.02
N LYS A 113 3.20 -13.00 -6.71
CA LYS A 113 4.31 -13.20 -5.76
C LYS A 113 4.69 -14.67 -5.62
N GLU A 114 3.71 -15.56 -5.48
CA GLU A 114 3.93 -17.00 -5.30
C GLU A 114 4.50 -17.66 -6.57
N VAL A 115 4.04 -17.25 -7.75
CA VAL A 115 4.55 -17.74 -9.05
C VAL A 115 6.05 -17.48 -9.22
N ASN A 116 6.59 -16.42 -8.58
CA ASN A 116 8.02 -16.12 -8.58
C ASN A 116 8.89 -17.30 -8.13
N LYS A 117 8.36 -18.16 -7.24
CA LYS A 117 9.07 -19.32 -6.70
C LYS A 117 9.34 -20.39 -7.76
N PHE A 118 8.59 -20.37 -8.86
CA PHE A 118 8.66 -21.36 -9.93
C PHE A 118 9.32 -20.80 -11.19
N SER A 119 8.98 -19.57 -11.58
CA SER A 119 9.54 -18.94 -12.77
C SER A 119 9.38 -17.42 -12.76
N ILE A 120 10.49 -16.71 -12.96
CA ILE A 120 10.48 -15.25 -13.08
C ILE A 120 9.70 -14.78 -14.32
N LYS A 121 9.80 -15.54 -15.42
CA LYS A 121 9.08 -15.24 -16.67
C LYS A 121 7.56 -15.33 -16.48
N ILE A 122 7.09 -16.39 -15.82
CA ILE A 122 5.64 -16.56 -15.57
C ILE A 122 5.15 -15.47 -14.60
N ARG A 123 5.98 -15.05 -13.64
CA ARG A 123 5.64 -13.91 -12.78
C ARG A 123 5.46 -12.62 -13.58
N GLU A 124 6.36 -12.32 -14.51
CA GLU A 124 6.24 -11.12 -15.36
C GLU A 124 4.97 -11.17 -16.21
N GLU A 125 4.65 -12.33 -16.80
CA GLU A 125 3.40 -12.55 -17.52
C GLU A 125 2.17 -12.37 -16.61
N CYS A 126 2.21 -12.87 -15.37
CA CYS A 126 1.15 -12.67 -14.38
C CYS A 126 0.94 -11.18 -14.05
N ILE A 127 2.03 -10.45 -13.80
CA ILE A 127 1.97 -9.01 -13.50
C ILE A 127 1.38 -8.26 -14.69
N ASN A 128 1.88 -8.50 -15.90
CA ASN A 128 1.40 -7.83 -17.10
C ASN A 128 -0.07 -8.12 -17.40
N TYR A 129 -0.51 -9.38 -17.23
CA TYR A 129 -1.90 -9.77 -17.38
C TYR A 129 -2.81 -8.98 -16.43
N PHE A 130 -2.47 -8.96 -15.14
CA PHE A 130 -3.29 -8.27 -14.16
C PHE A 130 -3.21 -6.75 -14.28
N ASP A 131 -2.05 -6.17 -14.61
CA ASP A 131 -1.91 -4.72 -14.84
C ASP A 131 -2.83 -4.25 -15.97
N ASN A 132 -2.83 -4.96 -17.10
CA ASN A 132 -3.74 -4.66 -18.21
C ASN A 132 -5.21 -4.83 -17.80
N PHE A 133 -5.56 -5.94 -17.14
CA PHE A 133 -6.91 -6.17 -16.66
C PHE A 133 -7.38 -5.04 -15.73
N TYR A 134 -6.57 -4.62 -14.76
CA TYR A 134 -6.96 -3.56 -13.83
C TYR A 134 -7.06 -2.20 -14.51
N ARG A 135 -6.18 -1.90 -15.46
CA ARG A 135 -6.26 -0.69 -16.28
C ARG A 135 -7.57 -0.63 -17.05
N ASP A 136 -7.94 -1.71 -17.73
CA ASP A 136 -9.18 -1.80 -18.52
C ASP A 136 -10.45 -1.66 -17.67
N HIS A 137 -10.39 -2.06 -16.40
CA HIS A 137 -11.51 -1.98 -15.45
C HIS A 137 -11.44 -0.74 -14.54
N GLY A 138 -10.47 0.14 -14.74
CA GLY A 138 -10.23 1.34 -13.93
C GLY A 138 -10.02 1.03 -12.44
N ILE A 139 -9.33 -0.05 -12.12
CA ILE A 139 -8.96 -0.45 -10.76
C ILE A 139 -7.57 0.10 -10.48
N ASN A 140 -7.48 1.10 -9.60
CA ASN A 140 -6.22 1.77 -9.27
C ASN A 140 -5.78 1.47 -7.82
N PRO A 141 -4.66 0.77 -7.59
CA PRO A 141 -4.09 0.55 -6.26
C PRO A 141 -3.34 1.79 -5.73
N GLY A 142 -4.06 2.91 -5.62
CA GLY A 142 -3.49 4.22 -5.30
C GLY A 142 -2.84 4.28 -3.92
N SER A 143 -3.45 3.69 -2.89
CA SER A 143 -2.90 3.77 -1.53
C SER A 143 -1.61 2.98 -1.38
N ILE A 144 -1.46 1.84 -2.07
CA ILE A 144 -0.19 1.12 -2.09
C ILE A 144 0.86 1.89 -2.90
N ALA A 145 0.47 2.48 -4.03
CA ALA A 145 1.37 3.32 -4.82
C ALA A 145 1.90 4.50 -3.99
N ASP A 146 1.06 5.15 -3.17
CA ASP A 146 1.47 6.24 -2.28
C ASP A 146 2.52 5.80 -1.25
N LEU A 147 2.37 4.61 -0.66
CA LEU A 147 3.38 4.04 0.26
C LEU A 147 4.73 3.85 -0.45
N VAL A 148 4.71 3.33 -1.67
CA VAL A 148 5.93 3.10 -2.45
C VAL A 148 6.56 4.42 -2.88
N ALA A 149 5.75 5.39 -3.31
CA ALA A 149 6.22 6.74 -3.63
C ALA A 149 6.90 7.41 -2.43
N PHE A 150 6.31 7.28 -1.23
CA PHE A 150 6.93 7.78 -0.01
C PHE A 150 8.30 7.14 0.28
N MET A 151 8.45 5.83 0.05
CA MET A 151 9.74 5.15 0.19
C MET A 151 10.78 5.64 -0.82
N ILE A 152 10.37 5.94 -2.06
CA ILE A 152 11.25 6.52 -3.08
C ILE A 152 11.70 7.93 -2.65
N SER A 153 10.79 8.74 -2.09
CA SER A 153 11.14 10.06 -1.55
C SER A 153 12.17 9.96 -0.42
N ILE A 154 12.04 8.99 0.50
CA ILE A 154 13.04 8.74 1.55
C ILE A 154 14.39 8.38 0.94
N ARG A 155 14.45 7.48 -0.06
CA ARG A 155 15.70 7.15 -0.76
C ARG A 155 16.36 8.41 -1.31
N ASN A 156 15.60 9.24 -2.02
CA ASN A 156 16.14 10.44 -2.66
C ASN A 156 16.69 11.42 -1.62
N LEU A 157 16.03 11.58 -0.47
CA LEU A 157 16.55 12.39 0.64
C LEU A 157 17.88 11.84 1.18
N VAL A 158 17.98 10.53 1.41
CA VAL A 158 19.22 9.89 1.89
C VAL A 158 20.36 10.07 0.88
N MET A 159 20.10 9.93 -0.42
CA MET A 159 21.13 10.14 -1.45
C MET A 159 21.62 11.58 -1.51
N LEU A 160 20.73 12.56 -1.32
CA LEU A 160 21.12 13.97 -1.25
C LEU A 160 22.01 14.24 -0.04
N GLU A 161 21.69 13.70 1.14
CA GLU A 161 22.52 13.86 2.34
C GLU A 161 23.92 13.25 2.17
N VAL A 162 24.03 12.08 1.55
CA VAL A 162 25.33 11.44 1.24
C VAL A 162 26.16 12.32 0.29
N HIS A 163 25.54 12.86 -0.77
CA HIS A 163 26.24 13.73 -1.71
C HIS A 163 26.65 15.08 -1.11
N VAL A 164 25.95 15.59 -0.10
CA VAL A 164 26.36 16.81 0.61
C VAL A 164 27.62 16.53 1.45
N ILE A 165 27.72 15.37 2.09
CA ILE A 165 28.88 15.00 2.92
C ILE A 165 30.12 14.72 2.04
N ASP A 166 29.97 14.07 0.89
CA ASP A 166 31.10 13.77 0.00
C ASP A 166 31.69 15.02 -0.70
N ASN A 167 30.99 16.16 -0.66
CA ASN A 167 31.39 17.42 -1.30
C ASN A 167 31.81 18.52 -0.30
N THR A 168 31.89 18.22 1.00
CA THR A 168 32.38 19.12 2.07
C THR A 168 33.67 18.61 2.67
#